data_AF-A0A957R1X6-F1
#
_entry.id   AF-A0A957R1X6-F1
#
_cell.length_a   1.000
_cell.length_b   1.000
_cell.length_c   1.000
_cell.angle_alpha   90.00
_cell.angle_beta   90.00
_cell.angle_gamma   90.00
#
_symmetry.space_group_name_H-M   'P 1'
#
loop_
_entity.id
_entity.type
_entity.pdbx_description
1 polymer ?
#
loop_
_entity_poly.entity_id
_entity_poly.type
_entity_poly.pdbx_seq_one_letter_code
_entity_poly.pdbx_strand_id
1 'polypeptide(L)' 'KAKAELQPVDHVQTLSYLKASGYKVGLLINFGGTKLMIKRLAN' A
#
# COMPACT_ATOMS: atom_id res chain seq x y z
N LYS A 1 6.21 -12.54 -7.46
CA LYS A 1 5.75 -11.73 -8.62
C LYS A 1 4.76 -10.69 -8.11
N ALA A 2 4.80 -9.47 -8.63
CA ALA A 2 3.80 -8.45 -8.30
C ALA A 2 2.43 -8.91 -8.84
N LYS A 3 1.38 -8.70 -8.04
CA LYS A 3 0.00 -9.05 -8.43
C LYS A 3 -0.54 -7.97 -9.36
N ALA A 4 -1.42 -8.36 -10.29
CA ALA A 4 -2.03 -7.43 -11.25
C ALA A 4 -2.84 -6.32 -10.56
N GLU A 5 -3.36 -6.59 -9.35
CA GLU A 5 -4.22 -5.69 -8.58
C GLU A 5 -3.80 -5.66 -7.11
N LEU A 6 -4.08 -4.53 -6.43
CA LEU A 6 -3.96 -4.42 -4.97
C LEU A 6 -5.13 -5.13 -4.30
N GLN A 7 -4.83 -5.94 -3.28
CA GLN A 7 -5.83 -6.65 -2.50
C GLN A 7 -6.10 -5.96 -1.16
N PRO A 8 -7.27 -6.22 -0.52
CA PRO A 8 -7.58 -5.66 0.80
C PRO A 8 -6.52 -5.95 1.86
N VAL A 9 -5.87 -7.12 1.79
CA VAL A 9 -4.79 -7.50 2.72
C VAL A 9 -3.57 -6.58 2.62
N ASP A 10 -3.21 -6.14 1.41
CA ASP A 10 -2.07 -5.24 1.19
C ASP A 10 -2.33 -3.87 1.85
N HIS A 11 -3.58 -3.42 1.83
CA HIS A 11 -4.01 -2.20 2.49
C HIS A 11 -3.95 -2.31 4.02
N VAL A 12 -4.52 -3.39 4.59
CA VAL A 12 -4.51 -3.62 6.04
C VAL A 12 -3.08 -3.76 6.56
N GLN A 13 -2.23 -4.49 5.86
CA GLN A 13 -0.84 -4.68 6.23
C GLN A 13 -0.07 -3.36 6.20
N THR A 14 -0.23 -2.55 5.15
CA THR A 14 0.45 -1.25 5.05
C THR A 14 -0.01 -0.28 6.14
N LEU A 15 -1.31 -0.29 6.50
CA LEU A 15 -1.81 0.51 7.63
C LEU A 15 -1.19 0.09 8.96
N SER A 16 -1.02 -1.22 9.21
CA SER A 16 -0.35 -1.71 10.42
C SER A 16 1.10 -1.21 10.49
N TYR A 17 1.84 -1.23 9.38
CA TYR A 17 3.19 -0.68 9.34
C TYR A 17 3.23 0.84 9.50
N LEU A 18 2.29 1.57 8.88
CA LEU A 18 2.19 3.03 9.03
C LEU A 18 1.97 3.40 10.50
N LYS A 19 1.07 2.70 11.20
CA LYS A 19 0.86 2.86 12.65
C LYS A 19 2.09 2.53 13.46
N ALA A 20 2.72 1.39 13.22
CA ALA A 20 3.92 0.95 13.95
C ALA A 20 5.12 1.88 13.76
N SER A 21 5.25 2.49 12.57
CA SER A 21 6.34 3.41 12.26
C SER A 21 6.20 4.81 12.87
N GLY A 22 5.00 5.19 13.33
CA GLY A 22 4.71 6.55 13.80
C GLY A 22 4.68 7.62 12.71
N TYR A 23 4.85 7.26 11.43
CA TYR A 23 4.72 8.21 10.33
C TYR A 23 3.26 8.62 10.10
N LYS A 24 3.07 9.85 9.59
CA LYS A 24 1.73 10.40 9.33
C LYS A 24 1.15 9.96 7.99
N VAL A 25 2.01 9.60 7.04
CA VAL A 25 1.62 9.29 5.66
C VAL A 25 2.41 8.09 5.14
N GLY A 26 1.73 7.19 4.44
CA GLY A 26 2.33 6.07 3.72
C GLY A 26 1.88 6.02 2.26
N LEU A 27 2.71 5.43 1.39
CA LEU A 27 2.39 5.17 -0.01
C LEU A 27 2.44 3.66 -0.27
N LEU A 28 1.33 3.11 -0.73
CA LEU A 28 1.25 1.74 -1.24
C LEU A 28 1.29 1.79 -2.77
N ILE A 29 2.34 1.22 -3.35
CA ILE A 29 2.62 1.28 -4.78
C ILE A 29 2.67 -0.14 -5.35
N ASN A 30 1.92 -0.41 -6.43
CA ASN A 30 1.94 -1.69 -7.12
C ASN A 30 2.38 -1.50 -8.58
N PHE A 31 3.42 -2.26 -8.96
CA PHE A 31 4.06 -2.28 -10.27
C PHE A 31 3.71 -3.53 -11.10
N GLY A 32 2.80 -4.38 -10.64
CA GLY A 32 2.46 -5.67 -11.25
C GLY A 32 1.35 -5.61 -12.31
N GLY A 33 0.66 -4.48 -12.44
CA GLY A 33 -0.35 -4.26 -13.47
C GLY A 33 0.23 -3.63 -14.75
N THR A 34 -0.63 -3.43 -15.75
CA THR A 34 -0.28 -2.68 -16.98
C THR A 34 -0.13 -1.17 -16.73
N LYS A 35 -0.52 -0.70 -15.55
CA LYS A 35 -0.39 0.68 -15.08
C LYS A 35 0.10 0.70 -13.65
N LEU A 36 0.83 1.76 -13.31
CA LEU A 36 1.26 2.03 -11.94
C LEU A 36 0.04 2.34 -11.07
N MET A 37 -0.12 1.62 -9.97
CA MET A 37 -1.17 1.89 -8.99
C MET A 37 -0.56 2.49 -7.73
N ILE A 38 -1.10 3.61 -7.28
CA ILE A 38 -0.62 4.33 -6.09
C ILE A 38 -1.81 4.57 -5.17
N LYS A 39 -1.68 4.20 -3.91
CA LYS A 39 -2.66 4.50 -2.85
C LYS A 39 -1.96 5.22 -1.69
N ARG A 40 -2.45 6.41 -1.36
CA ARG A 40 -2.02 7.17 -0.18
C ARG A 40 -2.75 6.67 1.07
N LEU A 41 -2.03 6.58 2.17
CA LEU A 41 -2.52 6.21 3.48
C LEU A 41 -2.17 7.32 4.47
N ALA A 42 -3.06 7.57 5.43
CA ALA A 42 -2.84 8.50 6.52
C ALA A 42 -3.17 7.81 7.84
N ASN A 43 -2.41 8.13 8.89
CA ASN A 43 -2.73 7.76 10.27
C ASN A 43 -3.76 8.71 10.87
#